data_AF-A0A0J0V759-F1
#
_entry.id   AF-A0A0J0V759-F1
#
_cell.length_a   1.000
_cell.length_b   1.000
_cell.length_c   1.000
_cell.angle_alpha   90.00
_cell.angle_beta   90.00
_cell.angle_gamma   90.00
#
_symmetry.space_group_name_H-M   'P 1'
#
loop_
_entity.id
_entity.type
_entity.pdbx_description
1 polymer ?
#
loop_
_entity_poly.entity_id
_entity_poly.type
_entity_poly.pdbx_seq_one_letter_code
_entity_poly.pdbx_strand_id
1 'polypeptide(L)'
;MNTIWMIFIVDHDRDFPNFFPIAAYSSQEKALNKLESLPKNHNYQLFRIPIDDFFGVITNNREICSGMGNLYHEHFHYLDGDS
;
A
#
# COMPACT_ATOMS: atom_id res chain seq x y z
N MET A 1 4.33 2.86 -18.74
CA MET A 1 4.92 2.35 -17.49
C MET A 1 4.21 1.08 -17.12
N ASN A 2 4.96 -0.01 -16.90
CA ASN A 2 4.38 -1.26 -16.42
C ASN A 2 4.21 -1.13 -14.90
N THR A 3 3.02 -1.44 -14.38
CA THR A 3 2.72 -1.27 -12.95
C THR A 3 2.04 -2.52 -12.42
N ILE A 4 2.26 -2.83 -11.16
CA ILE A 4 1.46 -3.78 -10.40
C ILE A 4 0.63 -3.06 -9.34
N TRP A 5 -0.36 -3.77 -8.83
CA TRP A 5 -1.24 -3.31 -7.77
C TRP A 5 -0.99 -4.15 -6.53
N MET A 6 -0.47 -3.53 -5.48
CA MET A 6 -0.12 -4.20 -4.22
C MET A 6 -1.11 -3.85 -3.13
N ILE A 7 -1.66 -4.87 -2.47
CA ILE A 7 -2.51 -4.68 -1.29
C ILE A 7 -1.62 -4.76 -0.05
N PHE A 8 -1.80 -3.79 0.84
CA PHE A 8 -1.21 -3.75 2.16
C PHE A 8 -2.29 -3.84 3.22
N ILE A 9 -1.98 -4.53 4.32
CA ILE A 9 -2.75 -4.48 5.56
C ILE A 9 -2.15 -3.43 6.50
N VAL A 10 -3.02 -2.69 7.17
CA VAL A 10 -2.68 -1.71 8.20
C VAL A 10 -3.13 -2.26 9.56
N ASP A 11 -2.17 -2.56 10.41
CA ASP A 11 -2.38 -3.14 11.74
C ASP A 11 -2.40 -2.05 12.81
N HIS A 12 -3.59 -1.58 13.20
CA HIS A 12 -3.72 -0.47 14.16
C HIS A 12 -3.32 -0.82 15.59
N ASP A 13 -3.25 -2.11 15.93
CA ASP A 13 -2.95 -2.59 17.28
C ASP A 13 -1.44 -2.76 17.53
N ARG A 14 -0.61 -2.44 16.53
CA ARG A 14 0.84 -2.66 16.57
C ARG A 14 1.62 -1.36 16.47
N ASP A 15 2.66 -1.24 17.31
CA ASP A 15 3.71 -0.23 17.09
C ASP A 15 4.46 -0.50 15.79
N PHE A 16 5.11 0.53 15.25
CA PHE A 16 5.86 0.44 14.00
C PHE A 16 6.85 -0.75 14.01
N PRO A 17 6.88 -1.60 12.96
CA PRO A 17 6.11 -1.52 11.71
C PRO A 17 4.68 -2.07 11.84
N ASN A 18 3.72 -1.36 11.24
CA ASN A 18 2.29 -1.69 11.24
C ASN A 18 1.67 -1.76 9.83
N PHE A 19 2.51 -1.88 8.80
CA PHE A 19 2.11 -1.79 7.40
C PHE A 19 2.82 -2.89 6.59
N PHE A 20 2.06 -3.84 6.05
CA PHE A 20 2.64 -5.06 5.46
C PHE A 20 2.00 -5.43 4.12
N PRO A 21 2.78 -5.84 3.10
CA PRO A 21 2.25 -6.29 1.83
C PRO A 21 1.61 -7.68 1.99
N ILE A 22 0.41 -7.87 1.43
CA ILE A 22 -0.31 -9.15 1.51
C ILE A 22 -0.67 -9.74 0.15
N ALA A 23 -0.66 -8.95 -0.92
CA ALA A 23 -0.92 -9.45 -2.27
C ALA A 23 -0.39 -8.51 -3.36
N ALA A 24 -0.15 -9.05 -4.55
CA ALA A 24 0.26 -8.31 -5.74
C ALA A 24 -0.54 -8.79 -6.96
N TYR A 25 -1.00 -7.84 -7.79
CA TYR A 25 -1.85 -8.10 -8.95
C TYR A 25 -1.37 -7.33 -10.19
N SER A 26 -1.61 -7.93 -11.35
CA SER A 26 -1.29 -7.32 -12.64
C SER A 26 -2.24 -6.18 -13.04
N SER A 27 -3.40 -6.05 -12.39
CA SER A 27 -4.40 -5.03 -12.69
C SER A 27 -5.15 -4.60 -11.42
N GLN A 28 -5.65 -3.36 -11.43
CA GLN A 28 -6.42 -2.78 -10.32
C GLN A 28 -7.68 -3.61 -10.03
N GLU A 29 -8.41 -3.98 -11.09
CA GLU A 29 -9.64 -4.77 -11.01
C GLU A 29 -9.44 -6.07 -10.22
N LYS A 30 -8.37 -6.83 -10.49
CA LYS A 30 -8.09 -8.07 -9.75
C LYS A 30 -7.78 -7.80 -8.28
N ALA A 31 -7.10 -6.71 -7.97
CA ALA A 31 -6.80 -6.31 -6.60
C ALA A 31 -8.08 -5.88 -5.86
N LEU A 32 -8.94 -5.10 -6.50
CA LEU A 32 -10.23 -4.66 -5.95
C LEU A 32 -11.16 -5.85 -5.70
N ASN A 33 -11.29 -6.77 -6.67
CA ASN A 33 -12.06 -8.00 -6.50
C ASN A 33 -11.55 -8.83 -5.31
N LYS A 34 -10.23 -8.82 -5.06
CA LYS A 34 -9.69 -9.47 -3.86
C LYS A 34 -10.07 -8.70 -2.59
N LEU A 35 -9.90 -7.38 -2.57
CA LEU A 35 -10.23 -6.51 -1.42
C LEU A 35 -11.67 -6.71 -0.95
N GLU A 36 -12.62 -6.83 -1.87
CA GLU A 36 -14.03 -7.10 -1.54
C GLU A 36 -14.24 -8.42 -0.77
N SER A 37 -13.36 -9.41 -0.99
CA SER A 37 -13.40 -10.70 -0.30
C SER A 37 -12.64 -10.72 1.03
N LEU A 38 -11.90 -9.66 1.35
CA LEU A 38 -11.07 -9.64 2.56
C LEU A 38 -11.93 -9.35 3.82
N PRO A 39 -11.50 -9.86 4.98
CA PRO A 39 -12.13 -9.53 6.26
C PRO A 39 -12.17 -8.02 6.51
N LYS A 40 -13.32 -7.48 6.90
CA LYS A 40 -13.53 -6.05 7.16
C LYS A 40 -13.18 -5.62 8.60
N ASN A 41 -12.40 -6.43 9.31
CA ASN A 41 -11.90 -6.13 10.64
C ASN A 41 -10.46 -5.59 10.63
N HIS A 42 -9.97 -5.17 9.46
CA HIS A 42 -8.66 -4.55 9.27
C HIS A 42 -8.79 -3.42 8.25
N ASN A 43 -7.90 -2.45 8.33
CA ASN A 43 -7.76 -1.42 7.31
C ASN A 43 -6.77 -1.90 6.23
N TYR A 44 -7.02 -1.53 4.98
CA TYR A 44 -6.16 -1.90 3.86
C TYR A 44 -5.77 -0.67 3.06
N GLN A 45 -4.66 -0.77 2.35
CA GLN A 45 -4.29 0.20 1.34
C GLN A 45 -3.91 -0.51 0.04
N LEU A 46 -4.30 0.07 -1.09
CA LEU A 46 -3.97 -0.42 -2.41
C LEU A 46 -3.00 0.54 -3.07
N PHE A 47 -1.81 0.06 -3.43
CA PHE A 47 -0.79 0.87 -4.08
C PHE A 47 -0.62 0.47 -5.54
N ARG A 48 -0.44 1.48 -6.40
CA ARG A 48 0.06 1.28 -7.76
C ARG A 48 1.58 1.40 -7.76
N ILE A 49 2.28 0.28 -7.89
CA ILE A 49 3.74 0.19 -7.83
C ILE A 49 4.31 0.12 -9.26
N PRO A 50 5.25 1.00 -9.64
CA PRO A 50 5.93 0.89 -10.92
C PRO A 50 6.93 -0.27 -10.91
N ILE A 51 7.01 -1.00 -12.02
CA ILE A 51 7.95 -2.11 -12.23
C ILE A 51 9.20 -1.55 -12.90
N ASP A 52 10.37 -2.02 -12.49
CA ASP A 52 11.69 -1.61 -13.00
C ASP A 52 12.02 -0.12 -12.83
N ASP A 53 11.31 0.57 -11.92
CA ASP A 53 11.56 1.97 -11.58
C ASP A 53 11.97 2.12 -10.11
N PHE A 54 12.97 2.98 -9.86
CA PHE A 54 13.36 3.38 -8.51
C PHE A 54 12.41 4.48 -8.00
N PHE A 55 11.55 4.13 -7.05
CA PHE A 55 10.62 5.07 -6.42
C PHE A 55 11.11 5.57 -5.05
N GLY A 56 12.35 5.27 -4.65
CA GLY A 56 12.94 5.85 -3.44
C GLY A 56 13.26 7.34 -3.62
N VAL A 57 13.35 8.07 -2.51
CA VAL A 57 13.81 9.46 -2.52
C VAL A 57 15.23 9.51 -1.97
N ILE A 58 16.17 10.06 -2.74
CA ILE A 58 17.54 10.31 -2.29
C ILE A 58 17.61 11.74 -1.77
N THR A 59 17.94 11.91 -0.49
CA THR A 59 18.05 13.23 0.13
C THR A 59 19.36 13.92 -0.26
N ASN A 60 19.46 15.23 0.00
CA ASN A 60 20.71 15.98 -0.21
C ASN A 60 21.89 15.41 0.60
N ASN A 61 21.60 14.73 1.72
CA ASN A 61 22.59 14.07 2.58
C ASN A 61 22.95 12.65 2.11
N ARG A 62 22.48 12.23 0.93
CA ARG A 62 22.63 10.87 0.35
C ARG A 62 21.96 9.76 1.16
N GLU A 63 20.95 10.09 1.96
CA GLU A 63 20.10 9.09 2.61
C GLU A 63 19.01 8.61 1.66
N ILE A 64 18.59 7.36 1.80
CA ILE A 64 17.50 6.77 1.02
C ILE A 64 16.26 6.70 1.90
N CYS A 65 15.24 7.46 1.54
CA CYS A 65 13.93 7.43 2.17
C CYS A 65 12.93 6.64 1.33
N SER A 66 11.93 6.05 1.98
CA SER A 66 10.79 5.47 1.28
C SER A 66 10.06 6.55 0.49
N GLY A 67 9.97 6.39 -0.83
CA GLY A 67 9.10 7.23 -1.65
C GLY A 67 7.71 6.62 -1.87
N MET A 68 7.33 5.59 -1.10
CA MET A 68 5.98 5.02 -1.19
C MET A 68 4.88 6.06 -0.98
N GLY A 69 5.10 7.05 -0.11
CA GLY A 69 4.12 8.13 0.13
C GLY A 69 3.82 8.98 -1.11
N ASN A 70 4.69 8.96 -2.13
CA ASN A 70 4.50 9.68 -3.39
C ASN A 70 3.79 8.84 -4.47
N LEU A 71 3.59 7.54 -4.22
CA LEU A 71 2.90 6.66 -5.16
C LEU A 71 1.39 6.85 -5.06
N TYR A 72 0.69 6.59 -6.16
CA TYR A 72 -0.77 6.51 -6.14
C TYR A 72 -1.19 5.38 -5.21
N HIS A 73 -2.07 5.68 -4.27
CA HIS A 73 -2.63 4.72 -3.36
C HIS A 73 -4.04 5.08 -2.92
N GLU A 74 -4.84 4.07 -2.62
CA GLU A 74 -6.21 4.17 -2.14
C GLU A 74 -6.29 3.56 -0.74
N HIS A 75 -7.06 4.19 0.15
CA HIS A 75 -7.24 3.72 1.52
C HIS A 75 -8.63 3.09 1.66
N PHE A 76 -8.68 1.92 2.30
CA PHE A 76 -9.90 1.18 2.60
C PHE A 76 -10.02 1.05 4.11
N HIS A 77 -10.78 1.98 4.70
CA HIS A 77 -11.05 2.02 6.13
C HIS A 77 -12.31 1.21 6.44
N TYR A 78 -12.15 0.14 7.20
CA TYR A 78 -13.24 -0.68 7.72
C TYR A 78 -13.31 -0.66 9.25
N LEU A 79 -12.23 -0.24 9.91
CA LEU A 79 -12.21 0.10 11.32
C LEU A 79 -12.32 1.62 11.43
N ASP A 80 -13.41 2.07 12.06
CA ASP A 80 -13.59 3.46 12.46
C ASP A 80 -12.55 3.79 13.53
N GLY A 81 -11.58 4.63 13.19
CA GLY A 81 -10.98 5.55 14.13
C GLY A 81 -11.44 6.92 13.70
N ASP A 82 -12.24 7.59 14.53
CA ASP A 82 -12.81 8.92 14.29
C ASP A 82 -11.87 9.81 13.47
N SER A 83 -12.40 10.32 12.36
CA SER A 83 -11.84 11.41 11.56
C SER A 83 -11.57 12.66 12.39
#